data_AF-A0AAD9HV94-F1
#
_entry.id   AF-A0AAD9HV94-F1
#
_cell.length_a   1.000
_cell.length_b   1.000
_cell.length_c   1.000
_cell.angle_alpha   90.00
_cell.angle_beta   90.00
_cell.angle_gamma   90.00
#
_symmetry.space_group_name_H-M   'P 1'
#
loop_
_entity.id
_entity.type
_entity.pdbx_description
1 polymer ?
#
loop_
_entity_poly.entity_id
_entity_poly.type
_entity_poly.pdbx_seq_one_letter_code
_entity_poly.pdbx_strand_id
1 'polypeptide(L)'
;MPPPVADFGDPHAFPGAEELSSVKWETEGLRRQHWVLLAQIEHINVDAKILGLTVRDRAGRQYCIFFPDESRFRDAFRTLINGRTVAVLYPEHQHIVHVANDKTTSEFEGVVIGEKTSFLTFPVRLEDLFRMNRELRDYLGTSFIPQTCHGCGNTAVEGKALFNCGKCGYFSYCNAGCQKIGWDAKGHKEACKILRDANIQSLLHLNYESSEGEVKFSV
;
A
#
# COMPACT_ATOMS: atom_id res chain seq x y z
N MET A 1 -15.00 -8.38 -15.47
CA MET A 1 -14.02 -7.27 -15.59
C MET A 1 -13.17 -7.29 -14.34
N PRO A 2 -11.87 -6.95 -14.40
CA PRO A 2 -11.11 -6.72 -13.18
C PRO A 2 -11.78 -5.58 -12.37
N PRO A 3 -11.78 -5.66 -11.03
CA PRO A 3 -12.30 -4.58 -10.20
C PRO A 3 -11.57 -3.27 -10.49
N PRO A 4 -12.20 -2.11 -10.23
CA PRO A 4 -11.49 -0.84 -10.27
C PRO A 4 -10.29 -0.88 -9.31
N VAL A 5 -9.22 -0.19 -9.68
CA VAL A 5 -8.05 -0.06 -8.80
C VAL A 5 -8.46 0.60 -7.50
N ALA A 6 -8.06 0.00 -6.38
CA ALA A 6 -8.35 0.45 -5.03
C ALA A 6 -7.94 1.91 -4.83
N ASP A 7 -8.74 2.68 -4.09
CA ASP A 7 -8.43 4.07 -3.75
C ASP A 7 -7.57 4.12 -2.48
N PHE A 8 -6.26 4.36 -2.61
CA PHE A 8 -5.38 4.49 -1.43
C PHE A 8 -5.67 5.74 -0.59
N GLY A 9 -6.42 6.69 -1.15
CA GLY A 9 -6.95 7.85 -0.44
C GLY A 9 -8.16 7.54 0.43
N ASP A 10 -8.84 6.40 0.24
CA ASP A 10 -10.01 6.02 1.05
C ASP A 10 -9.58 5.74 2.50
N PRO A 11 -9.96 6.58 3.49
CA PRO A 11 -9.62 6.36 4.90
C PRO A 11 -10.15 5.04 5.46
N HIS A 12 -11.14 4.43 4.81
CA HIS A 12 -11.76 3.22 5.34
C HIS A 12 -11.01 1.96 4.91
N ALA A 13 -10.48 1.94 3.70
CA ALA A 13 -9.64 0.85 3.22
C ALA A 13 -8.16 1.05 3.59
N PHE A 14 -7.70 2.30 3.64
CA PHE A 14 -6.30 2.66 3.89
C PHE A 14 -6.19 3.73 4.98
N PRO A 15 -6.54 3.39 6.23
CA PRO A 15 -6.50 4.32 7.35
C PRO A 15 -5.06 4.75 7.69
N GLY A 16 -4.93 5.95 8.26
CA GLY A 16 -3.77 6.39 9.04
C GLY A 16 -3.86 5.93 10.51
N ALA A 17 -2.81 6.17 11.29
CA ALA A 17 -2.65 5.55 12.61
C ALA A 17 -3.71 5.96 13.64
N GLU A 18 -4.12 7.24 13.70
CA GLU A 18 -5.20 7.64 14.64
C GLU A 18 -6.57 7.17 14.14
N GLU A 19 -6.74 7.01 12.83
CA GLU A 19 -8.01 6.55 12.26
C GLU A 19 -8.31 5.13 12.77
N LEU A 20 -7.28 4.29 12.98
CA LEU A 20 -7.41 2.94 13.56
C LEU A 20 -8.10 2.91 14.92
N SER A 21 -7.88 3.92 15.78
CA SER A 21 -8.47 3.99 17.13
C SER A 21 -9.95 4.38 17.12
N SER A 22 -10.37 5.10 16.07
CA SER A 22 -11.71 5.67 15.93
C SER A 22 -12.69 4.73 15.24
N VAL A 23 -12.19 3.72 14.54
CA VAL A 23 -13.09 2.92 13.72
C VAL A 23 -13.57 1.65 14.42
N LYS A 24 -14.84 1.72 14.82
CA LYS A 24 -15.66 0.53 15.04
C LYS A 24 -15.97 -0.08 13.67
N TRP A 25 -15.07 -0.93 13.14
CA TRP A 25 -15.33 -1.68 11.89
C TRP A 25 -16.46 -2.71 12.04
N GLU A 26 -17.06 -2.81 13.22
CA GLU A 26 -18.34 -3.44 13.51
C GLU A 26 -19.46 -2.39 13.60
N THR A 27 -19.87 -1.82 12.47
CA THR A 27 -21.19 -1.17 12.37
C THR A 27 -22.15 -2.12 11.68
N GLU A 28 -23.27 -2.39 12.35
CA GLU A 28 -24.38 -3.25 11.92
C GLU A 28 -24.68 -3.13 10.42
N GLY A 29 -24.44 -4.21 9.67
CA GLY A 29 -25.00 -4.42 8.33
C GLY A 29 -24.08 -4.19 7.13
N LEU A 30 -22.91 -3.56 7.27
CA LEU A 30 -21.95 -3.37 6.16
C LEU A 30 -20.55 -3.79 6.60
N ARG A 31 -20.25 -5.08 6.51
CA ARG A 31 -18.91 -5.62 6.75
C ARG A 31 -17.98 -5.31 5.56
N ARG A 32 -17.45 -4.09 5.48
CA ARG A 32 -16.21 -3.84 4.74
C ARG A 32 -15.06 -4.43 5.57
N GLN A 33 -14.60 -5.63 5.22
CA GLN A 33 -13.74 -6.45 6.10
C GLN A 33 -12.24 -6.23 5.91
N HIS A 34 -11.82 -5.51 4.87
CA HIS A 34 -10.40 -5.40 4.55
C HIS A 34 -9.85 -3.99 4.62
N TRP A 35 -8.89 -3.78 5.52
CA TRP A 35 -8.12 -2.54 5.59
C TRP A 35 -6.62 -2.82 5.70
N VAL A 36 -5.84 -1.89 5.14
CA VAL A 36 -4.38 -1.94 5.10
C VAL A 36 -3.82 -0.60 5.55
N LEU A 37 -3.02 -0.61 6.61
CA LEU A 37 -2.23 0.56 6.98
C LEU A 37 -1.01 0.65 6.08
N LEU A 38 -0.86 1.79 5.40
CA LEU A 38 0.31 2.11 4.59
C LEU A 38 1.16 3.17 5.30
N ALA A 39 2.44 2.88 5.48
CA ALA A 39 3.37 3.82 6.09
C ALA A 39 4.77 3.73 5.48
N GLN A 40 5.56 4.79 5.59
CA GLN A 40 6.95 4.80 5.16
C GLN A 40 7.86 4.48 6.33
N ILE A 41 8.81 3.57 6.15
CA ILE A 41 9.87 3.30 7.12
C ILE A 41 10.79 4.52 7.19
N GLU A 42 10.90 5.14 8.36
CA GLU A 42 11.86 6.22 8.60
C GLU A 42 13.12 5.69 9.26
N HIS A 43 12.94 4.82 10.26
CA HIS A 43 14.03 4.24 11.02
C HIS A 43 13.71 2.79 11.38
N ILE A 44 14.70 1.92 11.23
CA ILE A 44 14.64 0.51 11.64
C ILE A 44 15.29 0.42 13.02
N ASN A 45 14.50 0.13 14.05
CA ASN A 45 14.95 -0.03 15.42
C ASN A 45 15.29 -1.50 15.67
N VAL A 46 16.58 -1.82 15.73
CA VAL A 46 17.09 -3.14 16.12
C VAL A 46 18.11 -2.94 17.23
N ASP A 47 17.64 -2.80 18.46
CA ASP A 47 18.50 -2.80 19.63
C ASP A 47 17.94 -3.72 20.74
N ALA A 48 18.68 -3.83 21.84
CA ALA A 48 18.31 -4.69 22.96
C ALA A 48 17.02 -4.27 23.68
N LYS A 49 16.46 -3.08 23.35
CA LYS A 49 15.32 -2.46 24.01
C LYS A 49 14.07 -2.46 23.14
N ILE A 50 14.18 -2.30 21.82
CA ILE A 50 13.03 -2.29 20.93
C ILE A 50 13.41 -2.94 19.60
N LEU A 51 12.62 -3.95 19.20
CA LEU A 51 12.55 -4.42 17.83
C LEU A 51 11.31 -3.81 17.16
N GLY A 52 11.53 -2.85 16.28
CA GLY A 52 10.44 -2.05 15.75
C GLY A 52 10.81 -1.23 14.53
N LEU A 53 9.80 -0.63 13.92
CA LEU A 53 9.97 0.36 12.86
C LEU A 53 9.34 1.66 13.32
N THR A 54 10.12 2.73 13.27
CA THR A 54 9.57 4.07 13.28
C THR A 54 9.09 4.37 11.88
N VAL A 55 7.79 4.62 11.73
CA VAL A 55 7.16 4.80 10.43
C VAL A 55 6.34 6.09 10.40
N ARG A 56 6.12 6.61 9.19
CA ARG A 56 5.27 7.77 8.93
C ARG A 56 4.08 7.38 8.05
N ASP A 57 2.85 7.65 8.47
CA ASP A 57 1.66 7.43 7.63
C ASP A 57 1.43 8.54 6.59
N ARG A 58 0.32 8.43 5.85
CA ARG A 58 -0.13 9.40 4.84
C ARG A 58 -0.48 10.77 5.42
N ALA A 59 -0.85 10.86 6.70
CA ALA A 59 -1.12 12.12 7.39
C ALA A 59 0.16 12.79 7.90
N GLY A 60 1.32 12.17 7.66
CA GLY A 60 2.62 12.65 8.13
C GLY A 60 2.90 12.30 9.58
N ARG A 61 2.07 11.48 10.23
CA ARG A 61 2.23 11.13 11.64
C ARG A 61 3.18 9.97 11.83
N GLN A 62 4.03 10.11 12.84
CA GLN A 62 5.06 9.15 13.17
C GLN A 62 4.60 8.26 14.32
N TYR A 63 4.78 6.95 14.19
CA TYR A 63 4.43 5.95 15.22
C TYR A 63 5.31 4.71 15.09
N CYS A 64 5.21 3.80 16.07
CA CYS A 64 5.98 2.56 16.09
C CYS A 64 5.15 1.39 15.52
N ILE A 65 5.75 0.61 14.61
CA ILE A 65 5.32 -0.78 14.36
C ILE A 65 6.22 -1.68 15.19
N PHE A 66 5.66 -2.33 16.21
CA PHE A 66 6.38 -3.14 17.18
C PHE A 66 6.29 -4.63 16.88
N PHE A 67 7.42 -5.32 17.01
CA PHE A 67 7.55 -6.75 16.71
C PHE A 67 7.92 -7.50 18.01
N PRO A 68 6.95 -8.08 18.72
CA PRO A 68 7.19 -8.69 20.02
C PRO A 68 8.05 -9.97 19.95
N ASP A 69 8.00 -10.69 18.84
CA ASP A 69 8.76 -11.93 18.62
C ASP A 69 9.93 -11.70 17.65
N GLU A 70 11.12 -11.41 18.20
CA GLU A 70 12.33 -11.21 17.40
C GLU A 70 12.68 -12.41 16.52
N SER A 71 12.44 -13.63 17.02
CA SER A 71 12.85 -14.86 16.33
C SER A 71 12.11 -15.02 15.00
N ARG A 72 10.83 -14.65 14.97
CA ARG A 72 9.98 -14.71 13.78
C ARG A 72 10.38 -13.72 12.70
N PHE A 73 10.87 -12.55 13.09
CA PHE A 73 11.07 -11.43 12.15
C PHE A 73 12.53 -11.14 11.81
N ARG A 74 13.49 -11.80 12.48
CA ARG A 74 14.93 -11.57 12.31
C ARG A 74 15.37 -11.50 10.84
N ASP A 75 14.94 -12.44 10.01
CA ASP A 75 15.32 -12.46 8.59
C ASP A 75 14.62 -11.38 7.77
N ALA A 76 13.37 -11.06 8.11
CA ALA A 76 12.65 -9.98 7.45
C ALA A 76 13.30 -8.62 7.72
N PHE A 77 13.80 -8.39 8.95
CA PHE A 77 14.53 -7.16 9.31
C PHE A 77 15.78 -6.92 8.46
N ARG A 78 16.43 -7.97 7.93
CA ARG A 78 17.61 -7.85 7.07
C ARG A 78 17.31 -7.26 5.69
N THR A 79 16.06 -7.34 5.25
CA THR A 79 15.63 -6.87 3.91
C THR A 79 14.93 -5.52 3.95
N LEU A 80 14.65 -5.00 5.16
CA LEU A 80 14.05 -3.69 5.36
C LEU A 80 15.01 -2.58 4.95
N ILE A 81 14.48 -1.55 4.32
CA ILE A 81 15.25 -0.38 3.88
C ILE A 81 14.47 0.88 4.25
N ASN A 82 15.14 1.83 4.90
CA ASN A 82 14.59 3.15 5.17
C ASN A 82 14.09 3.81 3.88
N GLY A 83 12.99 4.53 3.97
CA GLY A 83 12.31 5.17 2.84
C GLY A 83 11.34 4.28 2.09
N ARG A 84 11.32 2.96 2.32
CA ARG A 84 10.35 2.05 1.69
C ARG A 84 9.00 2.07 2.40
N THR A 85 7.97 1.66 1.67
CA THR A 85 6.61 1.54 2.20
C THR A 85 6.43 0.20 2.87
N VAL A 86 5.77 0.18 4.02
CA VAL A 86 5.23 -1.00 4.68
C VAL A 86 3.71 -1.01 4.54
N ALA A 87 3.15 -2.18 4.32
CA ALA A 87 1.73 -2.48 4.44
C ALA A 87 1.50 -3.41 5.62
N VAL A 88 0.54 -3.09 6.46
CA VAL A 88 0.09 -3.97 7.55
C VAL A 88 -1.39 -4.25 7.35
N LEU A 89 -1.74 -5.53 7.28
CA LEU A 89 -3.13 -6.00 7.14
C LEU A 89 -3.80 -6.06 8.51
N TYR A 90 -4.99 -5.48 8.60
CA TYR A 90 -5.83 -5.47 9.79
C TYR A 90 -5.12 -5.03 11.09
N PRO A 91 -4.29 -3.98 11.07
CA PRO A 91 -3.64 -3.55 12.29
C PRO A 91 -4.66 -2.90 13.22
N GLU A 92 -4.37 -3.03 14.51
CA GLU A 92 -5.03 -2.30 15.58
C GLU A 92 -4.00 -1.36 16.21
N HIS A 93 -4.45 -0.15 16.53
CA HIS A 93 -3.65 0.79 17.30
C HIS A 93 -3.71 0.43 18.78
N GLN A 94 -2.56 0.34 19.42
CA GLN A 94 -2.43 -0.13 20.79
C GLN A 94 -1.46 0.74 21.58
N HIS A 95 -1.78 0.91 22.86
CA HIS A 95 -0.84 1.37 23.87
C HIS A 95 0.09 0.20 24.24
N ILE A 96 1.39 0.35 23.98
CA ILE A 96 2.38 -0.71 24.13
C ILE A 96 3.24 -0.41 25.35
N VAL A 97 3.25 -1.35 26.29
CA VAL A 97 4.16 -1.37 27.43
C VAL A 97 5.18 -2.49 27.20
N HIS A 98 6.41 -2.13 26.90
CA HIS A 98 7.50 -3.08 26.64
C HIS A 98 8.53 -3.07 27.77
N VAL A 99 8.86 -4.26 28.28
CA VAL A 99 9.93 -4.45 29.27
C VAL A 99 11.09 -5.15 28.59
N ALA A 100 12.21 -4.43 28.46
CA ALA A 100 13.43 -4.93 27.86
C ALA A 100 14.16 -5.92 28.78
N ASN A 101 15.14 -6.64 28.24
CA ASN A 101 15.94 -7.62 28.99
C ASN A 101 16.72 -7.01 30.17
N ASP A 102 17.08 -5.73 30.07
CA ASP A 102 17.74 -4.98 31.14
C ASP A 102 16.75 -4.43 32.20
N LYS A 103 15.48 -4.82 32.12
CA LYS A 103 14.35 -4.37 32.96
C LYS A 103 13.95 -2.91 32.75
N THR A 104 14.42 -2.26 31.68
CA THR A 104 13.91 -0.95 31.28
C THR A 104 12.49 -1.09 30.72
N THR A 105 11.55 -0.31 31.25
CA THR A 105 10.19 -0.20 30.70
C THR A 105 10.13 0.96 29.72
N SER A 106 9.56 0.72 28.53
CA SER A 106 9.23 1.72 27.52
C SER A 106 7.73 1.68 27.25
N GLU A 107 7.10 2.85 27.16
CA GLU A 107 5.68 3.01 26.87
C GLU A 107 5.51 3.88 25.62
N PHE A 108 4.74 3.41 24.65
CA PHE A 108 4.49 4.14 23.40
C PHE A 108 3.21 3.67 22.71
N GLU A 109 2.64 4.54 21.88
CA GLU A 109 1.52 4.21 20.99
C GLU A 109 2.03 3.63 19.67
N GLY A 110 1.34 2.61 19.14
CA GLY A 110 1.76 2.01 17.89
C GLY A 110 0.89 0.84 17.42
N VAL A 111 1.44 0.05 16.51
CA VAL A 111 0.83 -1.16 15.95
C VAL A 111 1.68 -2.36 16.33
N VAL A 112 1.06 -3.42 16.83
CA VAL A 112 1.76 -4.67 17.20
C VAL A 112 1.61 -5.69 16.07
N ILE A 113 2.73 -6.26 15.61
CA ILE A 113 2.70 -7.35 14.62
C ILE A 113 2.61 -8.69 15.36
N GLY A 114 1.37 -9.16 15.55
CA GLY A 114 1.07 -10.44 16.18
C GLY A 114 1.06 -11.63 15.21
N GLU A 115 0.64 -12.80 15.69
CA GLU A 115 0.53 -14.03 14.88
C GLU A 115 -0.38 -13.88 13.66
N LYS A 116 -1.52 -13.19 13.84
CA LYS A 116 -2.55 -12.98 12.82
C LYS A 116 -2.33 -11.75 11.93
N THR A 117 -1.34 -10.92 12.25
CA THR A 117 -1.04 -9.70 11.51
C THR A 117 -0.04 -10.01 10.43
N SER A 118 -0.40 -9.72 9.17
CA SER A 118 0.52 -9.82 8.05
C SER A 118 1.14 -8.45 7.78
N PHE A 119 2.45 -8.41 7.58
CA PHE A 119 3.15 -7.20 7.16
C PHE A 119 3.95 -7.48 5.88
N LEU A 120 4.08 -6.47 5.04
CA LEU A 120 4.91 -6.51 3.84
C LEU A 120 5.64 -5.20 3.62
N THR A 121 6.74 -5.25 2.89
CA THR A 121 7.39 -4.05 2.36
C THR A 121 7.31 -3.96 0.84
N PHE A 122 7.06 -2.75 0.34
CA PHE A 122 7.14 -2.44 -1.07
C PHE A 122 8.41 -1.66 -1.41
N PRO A 123 9.04 -1.91 -2.57
CA PRO A 123 10.27 -1.23 -2.98
C PRO A 123 10.00 0.19 -3.54
N VAL A 124 9.13 0.95 -2.89
CA VAL A 124 8.70 2.30 -3.31
C VAL A 124 8.43 3.17 -2.08
N ARG A 125 8.65 4.47 -2.19
CA ARG A 125 8.30 5.44 -1.14
C ARG A 125 6.78 5.60 -1.05
N LEU A 126 6.29 5.97 0.13
CA LEU A 126 4.84 6.09 0.37
C LEU A 126 4.22 7.12 -0.58
N GLU A 127 4.85 8.29 -0.69
CA GLU A 127 4.39 9.37 -1.57
C GLU A 127 4.33 8.93 -3.05
N ASP A 128 5.34 8.20 -3.52
CA ASP A 128 5.38 7.68 -4.89
C ASP A 128 4.29 6.63 -5.13
N LEU A 129 4.01 5.77 -4.13
CA LEU A 129 2.92 4.79 -4.20
C LEU A 129 1.55 5.47 -4.34
N PHE A 130 1.29 6.50 -3.53
CA PHE A 130 0.05 7.28 -3.60
C PHE A 130 -0.07 8.07 -4.91
N ARG A 131 1.04 8.65 -5.39
CA ARG A 131 1.06 9.33 -6.71
C ARG A 131 0.69 8.36 -7.83
N MET A 132 1.34 7.19 -7.87
CA MET A 132 1.03 6.16 -8.87
C MET A 132 -0.42 5.67 -8.76
N ASN A 133 -0.94 5.48 -7.55
CA ASN A 133 -2.33 5.06 -7.38
C ASN A 133 -3.33 6.08 -7.95
N ARG A 134 -3.11 7.39 -7.71
CA ARG A 134 -3.93 8.45 -8.32
C ARG A 134 -3.81 8.46 -9.84
N GLU A 135 -2.59 8.46 -10.37
CA GLU A 135 -2.37 8.43 -11.83
C GLU A 135 -3.08 7.23 -12.47
N LEU A 136 -2.95 6.05 -11.87
CA LEU A 136 -3.65 4.87 -12.37
C LEU A 136 -5.16 5.07 -12.40
N ARG A 137 -5.76 5.67 -11.38
CA ARG A 137 -7.20 5.93 -11.35
C ARG A 137 -7.65 6.99 -12.36
N ASP A 138 -6.79 7.96 -12.66
CA ASP A 138 -7.06 8.98 -13.69
C ASP A 138 -7.03 8.40 -15.12
N TYR A 139 -6.17 7.39 -15.36
CA TYR A 139 -5.95 6.81 -16.69
C TYR A 139 -6.71 5.50 -16.94
N LEU A 140 -6.90 4.69 -15.91
CA LEU A 140 -7.73 3.49 -15.93
C LEU A 140 -9.18 3.92 -15.79
N GLY A 141 -9.80 4.17 -16.93
CA GLY A 141 -11.23 4.40 -17.01
C GLY A 141 -12.03 3.33 -16.23
N THR A 142 -13.12 3.75 -15.58
CA THR A 142 -14.11 2.84 -15.00
C THR A 142 -15.11 2.40 -16.07
N SER A 143 -16.06 1.52 -15.75
CA SER A 143 -17.11 1.09 -16.69
C SER A 143 -17.91 2.22 -17.35
N PHE A 144 -17.84 3.45 -16.81
CA PHE A 144 -18.52 4.64 -17.31
C PHE A 144 -17.57 5.74 -17.82
N ILE A 145 -16.25 5.60 -17.61
CA ILE A 145 -15.24 6.58 -18.02
C ILE A 145 -14.32 5.88 -19.01
N PRO A 146 -14.23 6.32 -20.28
CA PRO A 146 -13.35 5.66 -21.22
C PRO A 146 -11.88 5.82 -20.81
N GLN A 147 -11.06 4.83 -21.12
CA GLN A 147 -9.62 4.88 -20.80
C GLN A 147 -8.95 6.08 -21.47
N THR A 148 -7.98 6.67 -20.76
CA THR A 148 -7.25 7.84 -21.25
C THR A 148 -5.84 7.46 -21.67
N CYS A 149 -5.41 7.97 -22.83
CA CYS A 149 -4.05 7.76 -23.30
C CYS A 149 -3.05 8.43 -22.36
N HIS A 150 -2.16 7.64 -21.76
CA HIS A 150 -1.16 8.17 -20.85
C HIS A 150 -0.19 9.13 -21.55
N GLY A 151 0.12 8.92 -22.83
CA GLY A 151 1.01 9.78 -23.62
C GLY A 151 0.45 11.17 -23.91
N CYS A 152 -0.69 11.26 -24.58
CA CYS A 152 -1.26 12.54 -25.04
C CYS A 152 -2.43 13.08 -24.19
N GLY A 153 -2.99 12.29 -23.27
CA GLY A 153 -4.13 12.69 -22.43
C GLY A 153 -5.50 12.59 -23.11
N ASN A 154 -5.56 12.14 -24.38
CA ASN A 154 -6.85 11.97 -25.05
C ASN A 154 -7.55 10.70 -24.58
N THR A 155 -8.83 10.83 -24.26
CA THR A 155 -9.72 9.72 -23.93
C THR A 155 -10.07 8.92 -25.19
N ALA A 156 -10.26 7.60 -25.03
CA ALA A 156 -10.70 6.73 -26.11
C ALA A 156 -12.04 7.26 -26.67
N VAL A 157 -12.04 7.63 -27.95
CA VAL A 157 -13.26 7.95 -28.69
C VAL A 157 -13.85 6.66 -29.27
N GLU A 158 -15.17 6.65 -29.44
CA GLU A 158 -15.90 5.52 -29.99
C GLU A 158 -15.26 5.04 -31.31
N GLY A 159 -14.92 3.75 -31.39
CA GLY A 159 -14.28 3.14 -32.57
C GLY A 159 -12.75 3.20 -32.63
N LYS A 160 -12.04 3.86 -31.70
CA LYS A 160 -10.57 3.77 -31.58
C LYS A 160 -10.15 3.20 -30.23
N ALA A 161 -9.92 1.89 -30.21
CA ALA A 161 -9.38 1.21 -29.05
C ALA A 161 -7.95 1.69 -28.74
N LEU A 162 -7.68 2.01 -27.48
CA LEU A 162 -6.32 2.16 -26.97
C LEU A 162 -5.73 0.76 -26.74
N PHE A 163 -4.41 0.64 -26.84
CA PHE A 163 -3.73 -0.59 -26.44
C PHE A 163 -2.98 -0.37 -25.13
N ASN A 164 -2.93 -1.42 -24.30
CA ASN A 164 -2.27 -1.38 -23.00
C ASN A 164 -0.78 -1.68 -23.14
N CYS A 165 0.02 -1.19 -22.19
CA CYS A 165 1.41 -1.58 -22.08
C CYS A 165 1.52 -3.10 -21.91
N GLY A 166 2.20 -3.78 -22.83
CA GLY A 166 2.38 -5.24 -22.76
C GLY A 166 3.23 -5.76 -21.59
N LYS A 167 3.79 -4.88 -20.75
CA LYS A 167 4.58 -5.26 -19.56
C LYS A 167 3.77 -5.21 -18.27
N CYS A 168 3.23 -4.05 -17.93
CA CYS A 168 2.47 -3.88 -16.68
C CYS A 168 0.96 -4.01 -16.89
N GLY A 169 0.45 -3.84 -18.12
CA GLY A 169 -0.99 -3.91 -18.42
C GLY A 169 -1.82 -2.68 -18.03
N TYR A 170 -1.28 -1.75 -17.23
CA TYR A 170 -2.07 -0.65 -16.64
C TYR A 170 -2.19 0.61 -17.51
N PHE A 171 -1.12 1.06 -18.16
CA PHE A 171 -1.20 2.30 -18.96
C PHE A 171 -1.61 2.02 -20.40
N SER A 172 -2.54 2.82 -20.92
CA SER A 172 -3.08 2.71 -22.28
C SER A 172 -2.56 3.81 -23.20
N TYR A 173 -2.47 3.52 -24.51
CA TYR A 173 -1.88 4.41 -25.50
C TYR A 173 -2.61 4.38 -26.84
N CYS A 174 -2.61 5.52 -27.55
CA CYS A 174 -3.15 5.60 -28.90
C CYS A 174 -2.24 4.92 -29.94
N ASN A 175 -0.92 5.03 -29.77
CA ASN A 175 0.11 4.51 -30.67
C ASN A 175 1.46 4.39 -29.93
N ALA A 176 2.45 3.77 -30.58
CA ALA A 176 3.79 3.60 -30.04
C ALA A 176 4.50 4.93 -29.70
N GLY A 177 4.20 6.02 -30.43
CA GLY A 177 4.73 7.36 -30.13
C GLY A 177 4.22 7.88 -28.78
N CYS A 178 2.93 7.73 -28.51
CA CYS A 178 2.35 8.05 -27.20
C CYS A 178 2.92 7.17 -26.09
N GLN A 179 3.18 5.88 -26.38
CA GLN A 179 3.83 4.98 -25.42
C GLN A 179 5.24 5.48 -25.07
N LYS A 180 6.03 5.92 -26.06
CA LYS A 180 7.37 6.46 -25.83
C LYS A 180 7.32 7.74 -24.99
N ILE A 181 6.39 8.65 -25.28
CA ILE A 181 6.19 9.87 -24.46
C ILE A 181 5.82 9.49 -23.02
N GLY A 182 4.86 8.59 -22.83
CA GLY A 182 4.49 8.13 -21.50
C GLY A 182 5.66 7.49 -20.75
N TRP A 183 6.45 6.67 -21.46
CA TRP A 183 7.61 5.94 -20.94
C TRP A 183 8.75 6.88 -20.48
N ASP A 184 9.16 7.81 -21.34
CA ASP A 184 10.34 8.65 -21.12
C ASP A 184 10.02 9.92 -20.33
N ALA A 185 8.88 10.57 -20.59
CA ALA A 185 8.57 11.90 -20.07
C ALA A 185 7.54 11.93 -18.93
N LYS A 186 6.75 10.86 -18.75
CA LYS A 186 5.67 10.81 -17.75
C LYS A 186 5.85 9.73 -16.68
N GLY A 187 7.09 9.29 -16.45
CA GLY A 187 7.41 8.40 -15.33
C GLY A 187 6.93 6.95 -15.46
N HIS A 188 6.29 6.55 -16.58
CA HIS A 188 5.81 5.17 -16.75
C HIS A 188 6.96 4.15 -16.67
N LYS A 189 8.19 4.47 -17.09
CA LYS A 189 9.31 3.53 -16.98
C LYS A 189 9.53 3.02 -15.55
N GLU A 190 9.47 3.89 -14.56
CA GLU A 190 9.67 3.52 -13.15
C GLU A 190 8.41 2.88 -12.57
N ALA A 191 7.23 3.45 -12.83
CA ALA A 191 5.95 2.87 -12.43
C ALA A 191 5.78 1.44 -12.99
N CYS A 192 6.14 1.19 -14.25
CA CYS A 192 6.04 -0.11 -14.91
C CYS A 192 6.80 -1.21 -14.18
N LYS A 193 7.95 -0.89 -13.55
CA LYS A 193 8.71 -1.88 -12.79
C LYS A 193 7.97 -2.27 -11.52
N ILE A 194 7.42 -1.27 -10.81
CA ILE A 194 6.71 -1.47 -9.55
C ILE A 194 5.37 -2.18 -9.79
N LEU A 195 4.63 -1.80 -10.82
CA LEU A 195 3.32 -2.38 -11.17
C LEU A 195 3.37 -3.84 -11.64
N ARG A 196 4.57 -4.38 -11.88
CA ARG A 196 4.78 -5.81 -12.18
C ARG A 196 4.97 -6.66 -10.92
N ASP A 197 5.15 -6.03 -9.76
CA ASP A 197 5.27 -6.73 -8.50
C ASP A 197 3.91 -7.31 -8.09
N ALA A 198 3.86 -8.60 -7.76
CA ALA A 198 2.62 -9.30 -7.45
C ALA A 198 1.93 -8.72 -6.21
N ASN A 199 2.68 -8.31 -5.20
CA ASN A 199 2.12 -7.74 -3.98
C ASN A 199 1.56 -6.34 -4.22
N ILE A 200 2.20 -5.54 -5.08
CA ILE A 200 1.63 -4.28 -5.56
C ILE A 200 0.32 -4.52 -6.30
N GLN A 201 0.26 -5.53 -7.17
CA GLN A 201 -0.98 -5.86 -7.88
C GLN A 201 -2.08 -6.32 -6.91
N SER A 202 -1.76 -7.16 -5.93
CA SER A 202 -2.71 -7.54 -4.87
C SER A 202 -3.22 -6.33 -4.08
N LEU A 203 -2.37 -5.36 -3.77
CA LEU A 203 -2.77 -4.13 -3.11
C LEU A 203 -3.67 -3.26 -3.99
N LEU A 204 -3.33 -3.11 -5.27
CA LEU A 204 -4.10 -2.31 -6.25
C LEU A 204 -5.48 -2.92 -6.54
N HIS A 205 -5.63 -4.23 -6.43
CA HIS A 205 -6.91 -4.93 -6.65
C HIS A 205 -7.54 -5.42 -5.35
N LEU A 206 -7.17 -4.83 -4.22
CA LEU A 206 -7.74 -5.14 -2.92
C LEU A 206 -9.25 -4.85 -2.95
N ASN A 207 -10.06 -5.90 -2.89
CA ASN A 207 -11.51 -5.75 -2.82
C ASN A 207 -11.96 -5.56 -1.37
N TYR A 208 -11.84 -4.32 -0.88
CA TYR A 208 -12.24 -3.97 0.49
C TYR A 208 -13.76 -3.83 0.68
N GLU A 209 -14.55 -3.95 -0.39
CA GLU A 209 -16.01 -3.95 -0.33
C GLU A 209 -16.61 -5.36 -0.20
N SER A 210 -15.82 -6.40 -0.47
CA SER A 210 -16.22 -7.80 -0.30
C SER A 210 -16.08 -8.27 1.14
N SER A 211 -16.99 -9.15 1.56
CA SER A 211 -16.97 -9.86 2.83
C SER A 211 -16.32 -11.25 2.74
N GLU A 212 -15.83 -11.66 1.58
CA GLU A 212 -15.32 -13.00 1.30
C GLU A 212 -13.80 -13.03 1.06
N GLY A 213 -13.12 -13.96 1.75
CA GLY A 213 -11.72 -14.33 1.51
C GLY A 213 -10.71 -13.68 2.45
N GLU A 214 -9.68 -14.43 2.86
CA GLU A 214 -8.53 -13.85 3.56
C GLU A 214 -7.59 -13.22 2.53
N VAL A 215 -7.33 -11.92 2.64
CA VAL A 215 -6.31 -11.26 1.82
C VAL A 215 -4.94 -11.75 2.27
N LYS A 216 -4.27 -12.51 1.41
CA LYS A 216 -2.87 -12.90 1.58
C LYS A 216 -2.05 -12.24 0.51
N PHE A 217 -0.96 -11.61 0.93
CA PHE A 217 0.07 -11.24 -0.01
C PHE A 217 0.97 -12.43 -0.32
N SER A 218 1.56 -12.44 -1.52
CA SER A 218 2.48 -13.49 -1.96
C SER A 218 3.83 -13.28 -1.28
N VAL A 219 4.27 -14.25 -0.47
CA VAL A 219 5.57 -14.22 0.21
C VAL A 219 6.67 -14.72 -0.72
#